data_AF-A0A9E0DRI0-F1
#
_entry.id   AF-A0A9E0DRI0-F1
#
_cell.length_a   1.000
_cell.length_b   1.000
_cell.length_c   1.000
_cell.angle_alpha   90.00
_cell.angle_beta   90.00
_cell.angle_gamma   90.00
#
_symmetry.space_group_name_H-M   'P 1'
#
loop_
_entity.id
_entity.type
_entity.pdbx_description
1 polymer ?
#
loop_
_entity_poly.entity_id
_entity_poly.type
_entity_poly.pdbx_seq_one_letter_code
_entity_poly.pdbx_strand_id
1 'polypeptide(L)'
;MQVELLAYTQANPALTPSHLAGVSDLAAIFEGQSTYADNMIEFAGRVCYKSTHRMGSAPAFIHGRVKEGHEDIIEHVVVTVRIRESQEPQNWRMINRHCEITPQPDGSWVVSGNTRVWLAFFRMGMALEALPLLKAITPGVFSEFGDVTPAILPDPSPLTGIDPAALAVAEDAPMRVTLLGFTQPVLADTQLLVDHGSATFFFEGISRACTHQLVRHRLASFSQESQRYVDLTKGEWGAVVPHAVLENPEARQILERAWAELQDNYLALRKLGIRKEDARFLLPNAAETRIVTTMNFAAWQHFLWLRAVDKAAQWEIRHMSQRVLERLYAVAPSVFQAHWDVYQRDFVSAGVR
;
A
#
# COMPACT_ATOMS: atom_id res chain seq x y z
N MET A 1 29.98 -10.69 7.63
CA MET A 1 28.93 -9.71 7.98
C MET A 1 27.89 -10.40 8.85
N GLN A 2 27.47 -9.78 9.96
CA GLN A 2 26.39 -10.34 10.79
C GLN A 2 25.09 -9.56 10.55
N VAL A 3 23.98 -10.27 10.37
CA VAL A 3 22.67 -9.69 10.07
C VAL A 3 21.67 -10.07 11.16
N GLU A 4 21.01 -9.07 11.72
CA GLU A 4 19.97 -9.20 12.75
C GLU A 4 18.66 -8.61 12.19
N LEU A 5 17.56 -9.35 12.25
CA LEU A 5 16.25 -8.81 11.85
C LEU A 5 15.73 -7.87 12.93
N LEU A 6 15.39 -6.64 12.54
CA LEU A 6 14.81 -5.64 13.45
C LEU A 6 13.30 -5.51 13.29
N ALA A 7 12.82 -5.53 12.05
CA ALA A 7 11.39 -5.52 11.74
C ALA A 7 11.14 -5.97 10.30
N TYR A 8 9.93 -6.41 10.05
CA TYR A 8 9.36 -6.56 8.71
C TYR A 8 7.89 -6.17 8.74
N THR A 9 7.28 -6.03 7.56
CA THR A 9 5.88 -5.64 7.46
C THR A 9 4.97 -6.69 8.10
N GLN A 10 4.34 -6.33 9.22
CA GLN A 10 3.38 -7.17 9.93
C GLN A 10 1.97 -6.92 9.43
N ALA A 11 1.10 -7.93 9.59
CA ALA A 11 -0.33 -7.78 9.39
C ALA A 11 -0.90 -6.74 10.37
N ASN A 12 -1.83 -5.93 9.89
CA ASN A 12 -2.68 -5.15 10.78
C ASN A 12 -3.52 -6.11 11.67
N PRO A 13 -3.36 -6.07 13.00
CA PRO A 13 -4.02 -7.00 13.91
C PRO A 13 -5.55 -6.85 13.96
N ALA A 14 -6.09 -5.74 13.45
CA ALA A 14 -7.53 -5.55 13.34
C ALA A 14 -8.16 -6.38 12.20
N LEU A 15 -7.36 -6.76 11.20
CA LEU A 15 -7.83 -7.51 10.03
C LEU A 15 -7.92 -8.99 10.40
N THR A 16 -9.14 -9.44 10.66
CA THR A 16 -9.46 -10.86 10.84
C THR A 16 -10.47 -11.29 9.78
N PRO A 17 -10.50 -12.56 9.34
CA PRO A 17 -11.51 -13.04 8.40
C PRO A 17 -12.94 -12.73 8.82
N SER A 18 -13.23 -12.75 10.14
CA SER A 18 -14.53 -12.39 10.69
C SER A 18 -14.85 -10.90 10.61
N HIS A 19 -13.88 -10.01 10.88
CA HIS A 19 -14.09 -8.56 10.76
C HIS A 19 -14.20 -8.09 9.32
N LEU A 20 -13.64 -8.85 8.37
CA LEU A 20 -13.69 -8.54 6.95
C LEU A 20 -14.86 -9.20 6.22
N ALA A 21 -15.69 -9.98 6.91
CA ALA A 21 -16.85 -10.61 6.30
C ALA A 21 -17.80 -9.53 5.76
N GLY A 22 -18.01 -9.52 4.43
CA GLY A 22 -18.83 -8.51 3.74
C GLY A 22 -18.11 -7.21 3.41
N VAL A 23 -16.85 -7.04 3.82
CA VAL A 23 -16.02 -5.88 3.46
C VAL A 23 -15.27 -6.17 2.16
N SER A 24 -15.90 -5.85 1.03
CA SER A 24 -15.30 -6.03 -0.30
C SER A 24 -14.84 -7.48 -0.58
N ASP A 25 -13.82 -7.62 -1.41
CA ASP A 25 -13.00 -8.82 -1.57
C ASP A 25 -11.71 -8.80 -0.72
N LEU A 26 -11.61 -7.90 0.26
CA LEU A 26 -10.41 -7.73 1.08
C LEU A 26 -10.07 -8.97 1.89
N ALA A 27 -11.09 -9.74 2.32
CA ALA A 27 -10.91 -11.01 3.03
C ALA A 27 -10.08 -12.03 2.23
N ALA A 28 -10.04 -11.91 0.89
CA ALA A 28 -9.26 -12.80 0.03
C ALA A 28 -7.75 -12.77 0.33
N ILE A 29 -7.23 -11.72 0.99
CA ILE A 29 -5.82 -11.68 1.44
C ILE A 29 -5.47 -12.86 2.37
N PHE A 30 -6.46 -13.44 3.06
CA PHE A 30 -6.25 -14.60 3.94
C PHE A 30 -6.37 -15.95 3.24
N GLU A 31 -6.72 -15.99 1.96
CA GLU A 31 -6.83 -17.23 1.17
C GLU A 31 -5.49 -17.67 0.56
N GLY A 32 -4.47 -16.81 0.60
CA GLY A 32 -3.13 -17.12 0.13
C GLY A 32 -2.46 -18.25 0.94
N GLN A 33 -1.59 -19.01 0.27
CA GLN A 33 -1.05 -20.29 0.77
C GLN A 33 0.37 -20.17 1.35
N SER A 34 0.84 -18.95 1.61
CA SER A 34 2.20 -18.67 2.09
C SER A 34 2.16 -17.82 3.36
N THR A 35 3.21 -17.03 3.61
CA THR A 35 3.25 -16.04 4.69
C THR A 35 2.27 -14.90 4.42
N TYR A 36 1.91 -14.15 5.46
CA TYR A 36 1.08 -12.94 5.29
C TYR A 36 1.73 -11.92 4.33
N ALA A 37 3.05 -11.77 4.39
CA ALA A 37 3.78 -10.84 3.53
C ALA A 37 3.70 -11.25 2.05
N ASP A 38 3.83 -12.54 1.73
CA ASP A 38 3.58 -13.05 0.38
C ASP A 38 2.11 -12.84 -0.01
N ASN A 39 1.17 -13.12 0.89
CA ASN A 39 -0.26 -12.94 0.61
C ASN A 39 -0.60 -11.48 0.30
N MET A 40 0.03 -10.51 0.98
CA MET A 40 -0.13 -9.09 0.69
C MET A 40 0.43 -8.70 -0.68
N ILE A 41 1.58 -9.25 -1.09
CA ILE A 41 2.16 -9.08 -2.43
C ILE A 41 1.24 -9.69 -3.50
N GLU A 42 0.76 -10.91 -3.28
CA GLU A 42 -0.17 -11.58 -4.19
C GLU A 42 -1.47 -10.78 -4.32
N PHE A 43 -2.03 -10.32 -3.20
CA PHE A 43 -3.23 -9.48 -3.17
C PHE A 43 -3.03 -8.19 -3.97
N ALA A 44 -1.95 -7.45 -3.73
CA ALA A 44 -1.62 -6.23 -4.47
C ALA A 44 -1.50 -6.49 -5.97
N GLY A 45 -0.80 -7.56 -6.37
CA GLY A 45 -0.74 -7.99 -7.77
C GLY A 45 -2.12 -8.31 -8.33
N ARG A 46 -2.94 -9.07 -7.61
CA ARG A 46 -4.28 -9.48 -8.07
C ARG A 46 -5.28 -8.34 -8.15
N VAL A 47 -5.15 -7.30 -7.32
CA VAL A 47 -5.89 -6.05 -7.45
C VAL A 47 -5.64 -5.43 -8.84
N CYS A 48 -4.39 -5.37 -9.30
CA CYS A 48 -4.04 -4.84 -10.62
C CYS A 48 -4.78 -5.56 -11.77
N TYR A 49 -4.97 -6.87 -11.64
CA TYR A 49 -5.59 -7.73 -12.66
C TYR A 49 -7.08 -8.04 -12.40
N LYS A 50 -7.71 -7.42 -11.38
CA LYS A 50 -9.09 -7.72 -10.95
C LYS A 50 -9.34 -9.23 -10.74
N SER A 51 -8.41 -9.89 -10.06
CA SER A 51 -8.33 -11.35 -9.94
C SER A 51 -8.17 -11.85 -8.50
N THR A 52 -8.56 -11.03 -7.52
CA THR A 52 -8.55 -11.33 -6.08
C THR A 52 -9.32 -12.61 -5.71
N HIS A 53 -10.41 -12.92 -6.42
CA HIS A 53 -11.13 -14.20 -6.31
C HIS A 53 -10.30 -15.46 -6.66
N ARG A 54 -9.06 -15.30 -7.12
CA ARG A 54 -8.09 -16.38 -7.39
C ARG A 54 -6.96 -16.43 -6.37
N MET A 55 -7.03 -15.67 -5.28
CA MET A 55 -6.06 -15.75 -4.19
C MET A 55 -5.85 -17.21 -3.77
N GLY A 56 -4.58 -17.59 -3.56
CA GLY A 56 -4.23 -18.95 -3.15
C GLY A 56 -4.34 -20.03 -4.23
N SER A 57 -4.95 -19.73 -5.39
CA SER A 57 -5.13 -20.72 -6.47
C SER A 57 -3.87 -20.98 -7.30
N ALA A 58 -2.82 -20.17 -7.14
CA ALA A 58 -1.60 -20.23 -7.95
C ALA A 58 -0.36 -20.04 -7.07
N PRO A 59 0.16 -21.12 -6.45
CA PRO A 59 1.30 -21.05 -5.53
C PRO A 59 2.56 -20.41 -6.12
N ALA A 60 2.73 -20.48 -7.45
CA ALA A 60 3.85 -19.87 -8.16
C ALA A 60 3.56 -18.45 -8.67
N PHE A 61 2.49 -17.78 -8.20
CA PHE A 61 2.10 -16.46 -8.70
C PHE A 61 3.23 -15.44 -8.57
N ILE A 62 3.75 -15.24 -7.36
CA ILE A 62 4.82 -14.26 -7.08
C ILE A 62 6.09 -14.61 -7.87
N HIS A 63 6.52 -15.86 -7.81
CA HIS A 63 7.67 -16.36 -8.59
C HIS A 63 7.54 -16.05 -10.08
N GLY A 64 6.37 -16.33 -10.67
CA GLY A 64 6.09 -16.06 -12.08
C GLY A 64 6.22 -14.57 -12.42
N ARG A 65 5.67 -13.68 -11.58
CA ARG A 65 5.76 -12.23 -11.79
C ARG A 65 7.19 -11.71 -11.68
N VAL A 66 7.95 -12.20 -10.70
CA VAL A 66 9.39 -11.86 -10.55
C VAL A 66 10.18 -12.33 -11.77
N LYS A 67 9.95 -13.56 -12.25
CA LYS A 67 10.61 -14.12 -13.44
C LYS A 67 10.26 -13.35 -14.72
N GLU A 68 9.04 -12.83 -14.82
CA GLU A 68 8.59 -11.97 -15.93
C GLU A 68 9.12 -10.52 -15.82
N GLY A 69 9.78 -10.15 -14.72
CA GLY A 69 10.26 -8.79 -14.45
C GLY A 69 9.19 -7.81 -13.98
N HIS A 70 7.98 -8.29 -13.65
CA HIS A 70 6.90 -7.51 -13.06
C HIS A 70 7.11 -7.40 -11.53
N GLU A 71 8.16 -6.69 -11.16
CA GLU A 71 8.66 -6.58 -9.77
C GLU A 71 8.07 -5.39 -9.00
N ASP A 72 7.22 -4.59 -9.61
CA ASP A 72 6.50 -3.49 -8.94
C ASP A 72 5.61 -4.02 -7.80
N ILE A 73 5.00 -5.19 -7.98
CA ILE A 73 4.09 -5.79 -6.99
C ILE A 73 4.79 -6.25 -5.70
N ILE A 74 6.11 -6.49 -5.74
CA ILE A 74 6.88 -6.98 -4.58
C ILE A 74 7.40 -5.82 -3.71
N GLU A 75 7.10 -4.57 -4.08
CA GLU A 75 7.55 -3.40 -3.32
C GLU A 75 6.72 -3.12 -2.05
N HIS A 76 5.67 -3.89 -1.80
CA HIS A 76 4.71 -3.64 -0.70
C HIS A 76 5.12 -4.21 0.66
N VAL A 77 6.20 -4.98 0.73
CA VAL A 77 6.78 -5.53 1.97
C VAL A 77 8.14 -4.89 2.20
N VAL A 78 8.34 -4.31 3.38
CA VAL A 78 9.59 -3.68 3.83
C VAL A 78 10.20 -4.48 4.96
N VAL A 79 11.50 -4.75 4.83
CA VAL A 79 12.30 -5.44 5.84
C VAL A 79 13.44 -4.53 6.30
N THR A 80 13.62 -4.47 7.61
CA THR A 80 14.64 -3.69 8.30
C THR A 80 15.54 -4.63 9.08
N VAL A 81 16.85 -4.55 8.80
CA VAL A 81 17.88 -5.36 9.47
C VAL A 81 18.93 -4.46 10.09
N ARG A 82 19.64 -5.00 11.08
CA ARG A 82 20.89 -4.45 11.56
C ARG A 82 22.05 -5.24 10.99
N ILE A 83 23.09 -4.53 10.57
CA ILE A 83 24.30 -5.12 10.02
C ILE A 83 25.48 -4.75 10.91
N ARG A 84 26.23 -5.76 11.35
CA ARG A 84 27.45 -5.61 12.17
C ARG A 84 28.64 -6.22 11.44
N GLU A 85 29.84 -5.83 11.88
CA GLU A 85 31.11 -6.38 11.38
C GLU A 85 31.24 -6.27 9.84
N SER A 86 30.70 -5.18 9.28
CA SER A 86 30.79 -4.86 7.85
C SER A 86 30.70 -3.36 7.64
N GLN A 87 31.45 -2.85 6.67
CA GLN A 87 31.36 -1.47 6.18
C GLN A 87 30.67 -1.40 4.81
N GLU A 88 30.27 -2.53 4.22
CA GLU A 88 29.60 -2.56 2.91
C GLU A 88 28.38 -1.63 2.83
N PRO A 89 27.49 -1.55 3.86
CA PRO A 89 26.29 -0.72 3.77
C PRO A 89 26.54 0.75 3.47
N GLN A 90 27.74 1.28 3.76
CA GLN A 90 28.09 2.69 3.54
C GLN A 90 27.83 3.16 2.10
N ASN A 91 27.94 2.27 1.11
CA ASN A 91 27.79 2.59 -0.32
C ASN A 91 26.50 2.04 -0.95
N TRP A 92 25.67 1.31 -0.20
CA TRP A 92 24.51 0.61 -0.78
C TRP A 92 23.45 1.57 -1.31
N ARG A 93 23.29 2.77 -0.72
CA ARG A 93 22.41 3.83 -1.27
C ARG A 93 22.86 4.32 -2.65
N MET A 94 24.15 4.23 -2.98
CA MET A 94 24.66 4.57 -4.31
C MET A 94 24.33 3.50 -5.35
N ILE A 95 24.16 2.25 -4.89
CA ILE A 95 23.82 1.10 -5.73
C ILE A 95 22.30 1.03 -5.94
N ASN A 96 21.54 1.20 -4.85
CA ASN A 96 20.10 1.29 -4.89
C ASN A 96 19.60 2.39 -3.96
N ARG A 97 19.22 3.53 -4.55
CA ARG A 97 18.74 4.71 -3.82
C ARG A 97 17.44 4.50 -3.02
N HIS A 98 16.77 3.37 -3.20
CA HIS A 98 15.49 3.06 -2.55
C HIS A 98 15.67 2.30 -1.23
N CYS A 99 16.92 2.07 -0.78
CA CYS A 99 17.19 1.61 0.58
C CYS A 99 17.45 2.79 1.53
N GLU A 100 17.04 2.62 2.78
CA GLU A 100 17.36 3.54 3.86
C GLU A 100 18.48 2.94 4.71
N ILE A 101 19.50 3.74 4.99
CA ILE A 101 20.73 3.31 5.66
C ILE A 101 21.15 4.38 6.66
N THR A 102 21.29 3.96 7.92
CA THR A 102 21.69 4.86 9.00
C THR A 102 22.81 4.20 9.82
N PRO A 103 24.01 4.82 9.92
CA PRO A 103 25.06 4.34 10.82
C PRO A 103 24.65 4.50 12.28
N GLN A 104 25.11 3.60 13.13
CA GLN A 104 24.85 3.62 14.57
C GLN A 104 26.14 3.94 15.35
N PRO A 105 26.04 4.51 16.58
CA PRO A 105 27.22 4.82 17.40
C PRO A 105 28.09 3.61 17.76
N ASP A 106 27.52 2.40 17.76
CA ASP A 106 28.22 1.13 18.01
C ASP A 106 28.96 0.60 16.76
N GLY A 107 28.98 1.36 15.66
CA GLY A 107 29.60 0.99 14.39
C GLY A 107 28.76 0.04 13.53
N SER A 108 27.54 -0.30 13.97
CA SER A 108 26.58 -1.05 13.16
C SER A 108 25.79 -0.16 12.20
N TRP A 109 25.02 -0.79 11.32
CA TRP A 109 24.16 -0.10 10.35
C TRP A 109 22.72 -0.59 10.50
N VAL A 110 21.76 0.32 10.46
CA VAL A 110 20.35 -0.03 10.24
C VAL A 110 20.06 0.13 8.76
N VAL A 111 19.55 -0.93 8.13
CA VAL A 111 19.23 -0.97 6.70
C VAL A 111 17.77 -1.37 6.51
N SER A 112 16.99 -0.54 5.84
CA SER A 112 15.62 -0.85 5.43
C SER A 112 15.50 -0.86 3.92
N GLY A 113 14.71 -1.80 3.40
CA GLY A 113 14.39 -1.87 1.98
C GLY A 113 13.15 -2.69 1.75
N ASN A 114 12.42 -2.38 0.68
CA ASN A 114 11.36 -3.27 0.22
C ASN A 114 11.94 -4.54 -0.40
N THR A 115 11.13 -5.58 -0.62
CA THR A 115 11.67 -6.86 -1.11
C THR A 115 12.29 -6.78 -2.51
N ARG A 116 11.92 -5.78 -3.34
CA ARG A 116 12.60 -5.50 -4.61
C ARG A 116 14.03 -4.99 -4.42
N VAL A 117 14.26 -4.13 -3.43
CA VAL A 117 15.60 -3.67 -3.05
C VAL A 117 16.47 -4.86 -2.64
N TRP A 118 15.95 -5.73 -1.77
CA TRP A 118 16.66 -6.93 -1.32
C TRP A 118 16.93 -7.90 -2.47
N LEU A 119 15.94 -8.13 -3.35
CA LEU A 119 16.09 -8.95 -4.54
C LEU A 119 17.22 -8.44 -5.44
N ALA A 120 17.28 -7.12 -5.66
CA ALA A 120 18.35 -6.49 -6.43
C ALA A 120 19.73 -6.70 -5.79
N PHE A 121 19.87 -6.52 -4.47
CA PHE A 121 21.13 -6.79 -3.77
C PHE A 121 21.56 -8.25 -3.89
N PHE A 122 20.65 -9.19 -3.67
CA PHE A 122 20.97 -10.62 -3.75
C PHE A 122 21.39 -11.04 -5.17
N ARG A 123 20.73 -10.51 -6.21
CA ARG A 123 21.15 -10.72 -7.62
C ARG A 123 22.53 -10.16 -7.94
N MET A 124 22.97 -9.14 -7.21
CA MET A 124 24.33 -8.58 -7.31
C MET A 124 25.35 -9.31 -6.43
N GLY A 125 24.94 -10.37 -5.72
CA GLY A 125 25.80 -11.10 -4.77
C GLY A 125 26.06 -10.35 -3.47
N MET A 126 25.27 -9.31 -3.16
CA MET A 126 25.39 -8.50 -1.96
C MET A 126 24.41 -8.95 -0.88
N ALA A 127 24.75 -8.71 0.39
CA ALA A 127 23.84 -8.92 1.53
C ALA A 127 23.30 -10.36 1.69
N LEU A 128 23.94 -11.38 1.09
CA LEU A 128 23.43 -12.75 1.04
C LEU A 128 23.19 -13.36 2.44
N GLU A 129 23.87 -12.87 3.46
CA GLU A 129 23.65 -13.24 4.87
C GLU A 129 22.24 -12.87 5.38
N ALA A 130 21.55 -11.94 4.73
CA ALA A 130 20.15 -11.60 5.02
C ALA A 130 19.15 -12.53 4.32
N LEU A 131 19.56 -13.27 3.28
CA LEU A 131 18.68 -14.09 2.46
C LEU A 131 17.86 -15.13 3.26
N PRO A 132 18.39 -15.84 4.27
CA PRO A 132 17.59 -16.75 5.10
C PRO A 132 16.41 -16.08 5.79
N LEU A 133 16.58 -14.85 6.29
CA LEU A 133 15.51 -14.05 6.91
C LEU A 133 14.48 -13.65 5.87
N LEU A 134 14.93 -13.16 4.72
CA LEU A 134 14.07 -12.68 3.65
C LEU A 134 13.25 -13.82 3.00
N LYS A 135 13.83 -15.02 2.85
CA LYS A 135 13.10 -16.23 2.44
C LYS A 135 12.06 -16.69 3.47
N ALA A 136 12.32 -16.48 4.76
CA ALA A 136 11.33 -16.80 5.79
C ALA A 136 10.14 -15.80 5.79
N ILE A 137 10.38 -14.55 5.37
CA ILE A 137 9.34 -13.51 5.32
C ILE A 137 8.54 -13.60 4.00
N THR A 138 9.20 -13.65 2.85
CA THR A 138 8.55 -13.69 1.52
C THR A 138 9.18 -14.76 0.62
N PRO A 139 8.92 -16.06 0.88
CA PRO A 139 9.54 -17.15 0.14
C PRO A 139 9.24 -17.09 -1.37
N GLY A 140 8.05 -16.61 -1.78
CA GLY A 140 7.69 -16.46 -3.19
C GLY A 140 8.60 -15.52 -3.97
N VAL A 141 9.02 -14.42 -3.34
CA VAL A 141 9.91 -13.39 -3.95
C VAL A 141 11.31 -13.94 -4.19
N PHE A 142 11.86 -14.66 -3.22
CA PHE A 142 13.26 -15.12 -3.21
C PHE A 142 13.41 -16.59 -3.63
N SER A 143 12.46 -17.09 -4.40
CA SER A 143 12.42 -18.46 -4.92
C SER A 143 13.50 -18.77 -5.94
N GLU A 144 14.07 -17.75 -6.61
CA GLU A 144 15.16 -17.93 -7.58
C GLU A 144 16.52 -18.24 -6.94
N PHE A 145 16.71 -17.85 -5.68
CA PHE A 145 17.88 -18.24 -4.92
C PHE A 145 17.61 -19.63 -4.36
N GLY A 146 18.52 -20.58 -4.57
CA GLY A 146 18.30 -22.02 -4.33
C GLY A 146 17.93 -22.44 -2.90
N ASP A 147 18.28 -23.66 -2.50
CA ASP A 147 17.91 -24.24 -1.20
C ASP A 147 18.70 -23.62 -0.04
N VAL A 148 18.35 -22.37 0.27
CA VAL A 148 18.74 -21.67 1.49
C VAL A 148 17.67 -21.95 2.52
N THR A 149 18.05 -22.61 3.60
CA THR A 149 17.17 -22.89 4.75
C THR A 149 16.65 -21.57 5.30
N PRO A 150 15.32 -21.33 5.31
CA PRO A 150 14.74 -20.14 5.92
C PRO A 150 15.11 -20.05 7.40
N ALA A 151 15.39 -18.84 7.87
CA ALA A 151 15.62 -18.59 9.28
C ALA A 151 14.32 -18.73 10.08
N ILE A 152 14.43 -19.08 11.37
CA ILE A 152 13.31 -18.94 12.30
C ILE A 152 13.15 -17.45 12.59
N LEU A 153 11.98 -16.89 12.29
CA LEU A 153 11.69 -15.50 12.58
C LEU A 153 11.46 -15.34 14.09
N PRO A 154 12.01 -14.29 14.71
CA PRO A 154 11.60 -13.91 16.06
C PRO A 154 10.12 -13.54 16.04
N ASP A 155 9.43 -13.76 17.16
CA ASP A 155 8.08 -13.23 17.31
C ASP A 155 8.13 -11.72 17.08
N PRO A 156 7.27 -11.17 16.22
CA PRO A 156 7.20 -9.74 16.04
C PRO A 156 6.92 -9.11 17.40
N SER A 157 7.73 -8.12 17.77
CA SER A 157 7.52 -7.41 19.03
C SER A 157 6.07 -6.91 19.03
N PRO A 158 5.25 -7.30 20.01
CA PRO A 158 3.86 -6.88 20.03
C PRO A 158 3.86 -5.36 20.07
N LEU A 159 3.01 -4.74 19.25
CA LEU A 159 2.68 -3.34 19.44
C LEU A 159 1.91 -3.23 20.75
N THR A 160 2.66 -2.99 21.82
CA THR A 160 2.07 -2.83 23.14
C THR A 160 1.27 -1.54 23.15
N GLY A 161 -0.02 -1.64 23.49
CA GLY A 161 -0.87 -0.48 23.76
C GLY A 161 -1.60 0.13 22.56
N ILE A 162 -1.57 -0.52 21.38
CA ILE A 162 -2.44 -0.09 20.27
C ILE A 162 -3.78 -0.82 20.38
N ASP A 163 -4.85 -0.04 20.47
CA ASP A 163 -6.22 -0.56 20.36
C ASP A 163 -6.48 -1.05 18.92
N PRO A 164 -6.76 -2.34 18.69
CA PRO A 164 -7.09 -2.85 17.36
C PRO A 164 -8.26 -2.11 16.70
N ALA A 165 -9.21 -1.57 17.48
CA ALA A 165 -10.32 -0.79 16.93
C ALA A 165 -9.84 0.48 16.20
N ALA A 166 -8.74 1.09 16.66
CA ALA A 166 -8.14 2.26 15.99
C ALA A 166 -7.51 1.91 14.62
N LEU A 167 -7.24 0.63 14.38
CA LEU A 167 -6.70 0.13 13.11
C LEU A 167 -7.76 -0.55 12.23
N ALA A 168 -9.03 -0.54 12.64
CA ALA A 168 -10.12 -1.06 11.83
C ALA A 168 -10.26 -0.30 10.50
N VAL A 169 -10.87 -0.97 9.53
CA VAL A 169 -11.19 -0.40 8.22
C VAL A 169 -11.98 0.90 8.41
N ALA A 170 -11.51 1.99 7.79
CA ALA A 170 -12.28 3.22 7.74
C ALA A 170 -13.33 3.10 6.65
N GLU A 171 -14.61 3.13 7.00
CA GLU A 171 -15.71 3.03 6.04
C GLU A 171 -16.45 4.36 5.93
N ASP A 172 -16.15 5.10 4.86
CA ASP A 172 -16.76 6.39 4.50
C ASP A 172 -17.40 6.24 3.11
N ALA A 173 -18.47 5.44 3.02
CA ALA A 173 -19.00 4.91 1.77
C ALA A 173 -19.12 5.95 0.62
N PRO A 174 -18.64 5.64 -0.59
CA PRO A 174 -18.06 4.35 -1.02
C PRO A 174 -16.60 4.14 -0.58
N MET A 175 -15.93 5.18 -0.08
CA MET A 175 -14.51 5.14 0.26
C MET A 175 -14.24 4.17 1.40
N ARG A 176 -13.21 3.33 1.22
CA ARG A 176 -12.63 2.54 2.30
C ARG A 176 -11.12 2.74 2.36
N VAL A 177 -10.62 2.90 3.59
CA VAL A 177 -9.19 3.05 3.87
C VAL A 177 -8.76 1.97 4.85
N THR A 178 -7.90 1.07 4.37
CA THR A 178 -7.41 -0.08 5.13
C THR A 178 -5.90 -0.01 5.27
N LEU A 179 -5.39 0.00 6.50
CA LEU A 179 -3.99 -0.32 6.77
C LEU A 179 -3.80 -1.83 6.59
N LEU A 180 -3.12 -2.28 5.54
CA LEU A 180 -2.84 -3.70 5.33
C LEU A 180 -1.75 -4.18 6.29
N GLY A 181 -0.67 -3.40 6.39
CA GLY A 181 0.44 -3.73 7.27
C GLY A 181 1.41 -2.57 7.44
N PHE A 182 2.32 -2.72 8.39
CA PHE A 182 3.33 -1.71 8.70
C PHE A 182 4.60 -2.38 9.23
N THR A 183 5.73 -1.67 9.06
CA THR A 183 7.03 -2.05 9.60
C THR A 183 7.42 -1.00 10.63
N GLN A 184 7.70 -1.42 11.87
CA GLN A 184 8.07 -0.52 12.96
C GLN A 184 9.26 -1.12 13.74
N PRO A 185 10.50 -0.84 13.33
CA PRO A 185 11.69 -1.32 14.04
C PRO A 185 11.79 -0.71 15.43
N VAL A 186 12.15 -1.55 16.41
CA VAL A 186 12.50 -1.09 17.76
C VAL A 186 13.94 -0.61 17.73
N LEU A 187 14.12 0.71 17.74
CA LEU A 187 15.42 1.38 17.67
C LEU A 187 15.68 2.17 18.95
N ALA A 188 16.95 2.29 19.33
CA ALA A 188 17.34 3.07 20.51
C ALA A 188 17.04 4.57 20.32
N ASP A 189 17.29 5.09 19.11
CA ASP A 189 16.84 6.40 18.69
C ASP A 189 15.50 6.28 17.96
N THR A 190 14.44 6.80 18.57
CA THR A 190 13.09 6.76 18.02
C THR A 190 12.88 7.72 16.85
N GLN A 191 13.77 8.70 16.64
CA GLN A 191 13.70 9.59 15.48
C GLN A 191 13.96 8.84 14.16
N LEU A 192 14.79 7.79 14.21
CA LEU A 192 15.08 6.92 13.07
C LEU A 192 13.86 6.16 12.56
N LEU A 193 12.79 6.10 13.35
CA LEU A 193 11.54 5.49 12.91
C LEU A 193 10.91 6.23 11.72
N VAL A 194 11.21 7.52 11.55
CA VAL A 194 10.76 8.31 10.39
C VAL A 194 11.29 7.70 9.08
N ASP A 195 12.55 7.27 9.06
CA ASP A 195 13.18 6.74 7.84
C ASP A 195 12.99 5.23 7.69
N HIS A 196 13.01 4.49 8.81
CA HIS A 196 13.01 3.02 8.80
C HIS A 196 11.63 2.38 9.07
N GLY A 197 10.65 3.19 9.46
CA GLY A 197 9.25 2.79 9.56
C GLY A 197 8.54 2.89 8.22
N SER A 198 7.56 2.02 7.98
CA SER A 198 6.75 2.08 6.75
C SER A 198 5.33 1.56 6.98
N ALA A 199 4.43 1.92 6.08
CA ALA A 199 3.06 1.41 6.09
C ALA A 199 2.54 1.21 4.66
N THR A 200 1.72 0.17 4.52
CA THR A 200 1.03 -0.23 3.30
C THR A 200 -0.47 -0.09 3.51
N PHE A 201 -1.10 0.77 2.71
CA PHE A 201 -2.53 1.01 2.71
C PHE A 201 -3.18 0.45 1.45
N PHE A 202 -4.43 0.02 1.59
CA PHE A 202 -5.34 -0.28 0.50
C PHE A 202 -6.47 0.73 0.51
N PHE A 203 -6.67 1.39 -0.62
CA PHE A 203 -7.73 2.36 -0.83
C PHE A 203 -8.74 1.81 -1.82
N GLU A 204 -10.02 1.91 -1.48
CA GLU A 204 -11.16 1.54 -2.32
C GLU A 204 -12.19 2.66 -2.35
N GLY A 205 -13.11 2.62 -3.31
CA GLY A 205 -14.17 3.62 -3.39
C GLY A 205 -13.66 5.04 -3.67
N ILE A 206 -12.44 5.17 -4.19
CA ILE A 206 -11.83 6.44 -4.56
C ILE A 206 -11.81 6.59 -6.08
N SER A 207 -11.81 7.82 -6.56
CA SER A 207 -11.87 8.18 -7.96
C SER A 207 -10.50 8.05 -8.63
N ARG A 208 -10.51 7.89 -9.96
CA ARG A 208 -9.31 8.07 -10.77
C ARG A 208 -8.70 9.46 -10.57
N ALA A 209 -9.49 10.51 -10.38
CA ALA A 209 -9.00 11.85 -10.06
C ALA A 209 -8.19 11.90 -8.75
N CYS A 210 -8.67 11.21 -7.70
CA CYS A 210 -7.97 11.10 -6.42
C CYS A 210 -6.64 10.36 -6.60
N THR A 211 -6.66 9.18 -7.25
CA THR A 211 -5.42 8.42 -7.49
C THR A 211 -4.41 9.19 -8.33
N HIS A 212 -4.86 9.99 -9.30
CA HIS A 212 -3.97 10.81 -10.13
C HIS A 212 -3.27 11.92 -9.32
N GLN A 213 -3.81 12.33 -8.17
CA GLN A 213 -3.12 13.18 -7.20
C GLN A 213 -2.19 12.36 -6.30
N LEU A 214 -2.63 11.19 -5.84
CA LEU A 214 -1.87 10.29 -4.97
C LEU A 214 -0.56 9.81 -5.61
N VAL A 215 -0.59 9.36 -6.86
CA VAL A 215 0.60 8.81 -7.55
C VAL A 215 1.65 9.88 -7.91
N ARG A 216 1.38 11.16 -7.62
CA ARG A 216 2.37 12.26 -7.77
C ARG A 216 3.38 12.27 -6.62
N HIS A 217 3.10 11.56 -5.53
CA HIS A 217 4.01 11.34 -4.42
C HIS A 217 4.97 10.21 -4.77
N ARG A 218 6.12 10.59 -5.33
CA ARG A 218 7.06 9.68 -6.01
C ARG A 218 7.85 8.74 -5.10
N LEU A 219 7.91 9.04 -3.80
CA LEU A 219 8.60 8.22 -2.79
C LEU A 219 7.61 7.19 -2.24
N ALA A 220 7.07 6.36 -3.14
CA ALA A 220 6.02 5.41 -2.84
C ALA A 220 5.99 4.29 -3.87
N SER A 221 5.38 3.17 -3.50
CA SER A 221 5.12 2.02 -4.36
C SER A 221 3.61 1.85 -4.53
N PHE A 222 3.16 1.56 -5.75
CA PHE A 222 1.74 1.54 -6.11
C PHE A 222 1.38 0.27 -6.90
N SER A 223 0.32 -0.40 -6.48
CA SER A 223 -0.36 -1.44 -7.26
C SER A 223 -1.82 -1.03 -7.47
N GLN A 224 -2.13 -0.53 -8.66
CA GLN A 224 -3.44 0.05 -8.97
C GLN A 224 -4.28 -0.87 -9.86
N GLU A 225 -5.58 -0.97 -9.55
CA GLU A 225 -6.54 -1.66 -10.42
C GLU A 225 -6.49 -1.12 -11.85
N SER A 226 -6.24 -2.02 -12.81
CA SER A 226 -6.16 -1.65 -14.21
C SER A 226 -7.54 -1.61 -14.85
N GLN A 227 -7.91 -0.43 -15.35
CA GLN A 227 -9.10 -0.25 -16.19
C GLN A 227 -9.05 -1.05 -17.51
N ARG A 228 -7.93 -1.68 -17.89
CA ARG A 228 -7.86 -2.58 -19.08
C ARG A 228 -8.76 -3.80 -18.90
N TYR A 229 -8.99 -4.22 -17.66
CA TYR A 229 -9.79 -5.40 -17.31
C TYR A 229 -11.23 -5.04 -16.92
N VAL A 230 -11.54 -3.76 -16.73
CA VAL A 230 -12.89 -3.30 -16.41
C VAL A 230 -13.77 -3.41 -17.64
N ASP A 231 -14.93 -4.04 -17.47
CA ASP A 231 -15.92 -4.24 -18.53
C ASP A 231 -17.23 -3.53 -18.16
N LEU A 232 -17.45 -2.34 -18.72
CA LEU A 232 -18.63 -1.54 -18.40
C LEU A 232 -19.93 -2.24 -18.85
N THR A 233 -19.86 -3.19 -19.79
CA THR A 233 -21.06 -3.91 -20.25
C THR A 233 -21.66 -4.81 -19.18
N LYS A 234 -20.91 -5.09 -18.12
CA LYS A 234 -21.34 -5.91 -17.00
C LYS A 234 -21.90 -5.09 -15.82
N GLY A 235 -21.98 -3.77 -15.96
CA GLY A 235 -22.39 -2.87 -14.87
C GLY A 235 -21.36 -2.79 -13.73
N GLU A 236 -20.14 -3.25 -13.97
CA GLU A 236 -19.09 -3.40 -12.95
C GLU A 236 -18.28 -2.11 -12.69
N TRP A 237 -18.81 -0.93 -13.01
CA TRP A 237 -18.10 0.34 -12.77
C TRP A 237 -18.90 1.24 -11.84
N GLY A 238 -18.22 1.70 -10.78
CA GLY A 238 -18.73 2.71 -9.87
C GLY A 238 -18.16 4.09 -10.20
N ALA A 239 -18.73 5.12 -9.60
CA ALA A 239 -18.25 6.48 -9.72
C ALA A 239 -18.35 7.21 -8.39
N VAL A 240 -17.31 7.97 -8.07
CA VAL A 240 -17.29 8.85 -6.89
C VAL A 240 -17.93 10.18 -7.27
N VAL A 241 -19.00 10.53 -6.56
CA VAL A 241 -19.75 11.78 -6.78
C VAL A 241 -19.43 12.75 -5.64
N PRO A 242 -19.04 14.01 -5.94
CA PRO A 242 -18.91 15.04 -4.93
C PRO A 242 -20.22 15.29 -4.17
N HIS A 243 -20.14 15.52 -2.85
CA HIS A 243 -21.32 15.79 -2.01
C HIS A 243 -22.19 16.93 -2.56
N ALA A 244 -21.59 18.03 -3.01
CA ALA A 244 -22.30 19.15 -3.61
C ALA A 244 -23.17 18.79 -4.83
N VAL A 245 -22.81 17.71 -5.56
CA VAL A 245 -23.61 17.19 -6.67
C VAL A 245 -24.69 16.23 -6.17
N LEU A 246 -24.39 15.39 -5.17
CA LEU A 246 -25.38 14.49 -4.55
C LEU A 246 -26.53 15.24 -3.88
N GLU A 247 -26.23 16.38 -3.26
CA GLU A 247 -27.17 17.23 -2.53
C GLU A 247 -28.02 18.12 -3.44
N ASN A 248 -27.67 18.23 -4.73
CA ASN A 248 -28.41 19.02 -5.71
C ASN A 248 -29.10 18.11 -6.74
N PRO A 249 -30.44 17.96 -6.68
CA PRO A 249 -31.18 17.07 -7.59
C PRO A 249 -30.99 17.38 -9.07
N GLU A 250 -30.87 18.66 -9.45
CA GLU A 250 -30.66 19.06 -10.85
C GLU A 250 -29.26 18.69 -11.33
N ALA A 251 -28.24 18.94 -10.51
CA ALA A 251 -26.86 18.54 -10.81
C ALA A 251 -26.72 17.02 -10.93
N ARG A 252 -27.41 16.28 -10.05
CA ARG A 252 -27.47 14.82 -10.09
C ARG A 252 -28.08 14.32 -11.40
N GLN A 253 -29.19 14.89 -11.84
CA GLN A 253 -29.81 14.54 -13.13
C GLN A 253 -28.93 14.86 -14.34
N ILE A 254 -28.13 15.92 -14.29
CA ILE A 254 -27.14 16.22 -15.34
C ILE A 254 -26.10 15.10 -15.39
N LEU A 255 -25.58 14.69 -14.24
CA LEU A 255 -24.54 13.67 -14.15
C LEU A 255 -25.06 12.28 -14.58
N GLU A 256 -26.24 11.88 -14.09
CA GLU A 256 -26.87 10.61 -14.43
C GLU A 256 -27.13 10.47 -15.94
N ARG A 257 -27.60 11.54 -16.59
CA ARG A 257 -27.77 11.56 -18.06
C ARG A 257 -26.45 11.42 -18.80
N ALA A 258 -25.41 12.15 -18.37
CA ALA A 258 -24.09 12.07 -19.00
C ALA A 258 -23.49 10.67 -18.88
N TRP A 259 -23.67 9.99 -17.75
CA TRP A 259 -23.18 8.62 -17.55
C TRP A 259 -23.97 7.57 -18.32
N ALA A 260 -25.29 7.73 -18.45
CA ALA A 260 -26.10 6.87 -19.31
C ALA A 260 -25.61 6.95 -20.77
N GLU A 261 -25.41 8.16 -21.28
CA GLU A 261 -24.88 8.39 -22.63
C GLU A 261 -23.47 7.81 -22.81
N LEU A 262 -22.60 7.98 -21.82
CA LEU A 262 -21.26 7.41 -21.82
C LEU A 262 -21.29 5.87 -21.90
N GLN A 263 -22.18 5.23 -21.14
CA GLN A 263 -22.35 3.78 -21.16
C GLN A 263 -22.87 3.28 -22.51
N ASP A 264 -23.85 3.98 -23.10
CA ASP A 264 -24.36 3.66 -24.43
C ASP A 264 -23.28 3.80 -25.51
N ASN A 265 -22.49 4.89 -25.45
CA ASN A 265 -21.37 5.12 -26.35
C ASN A 265 -20.27 4.07 -26.18
N TYR A 266 -19.96 3.66 -24.94
CA TYR A 266 -19.02 2.57 -24.70
C TYR A 266 -19.52 1.26 -25.33
N LEU A 267 -20.80 0.92 -25.14
CA LEU A 267 -21.41 -0.27 -25.75
C LEU A 267 -21.38 -0.21 -27.29
N ALA A 268 -21.62 0.96 -27.87
CA ALA A 268 -21.52 1.18 -29.32
C ALA A 268 -20.08 0.93 -29.83
N LEU A 269 -19.06 1.49 -29.17
CA LEU A 269 -17.65 1.23 -29.51
C LEU A 269 -17.32 -0.27 -29.44
N ARG A 270 -17.81 -0.96 -28.40
CA ARG A 270 -17.59 -2.40 -28.23
C ARG A 270 -18.26 -3.23 -29.35
N LYS A 271 -19.48 -2.85 -29.79
CA LYS A 271 -20.18 -3.49 -30.93
C LYS A 271 -19.42 -3.31 -32.25
N LEU A 272 -18.66 -2.22 -32.40
CA LEU A 272 -17.77 -1.98 -33.54
C LEU A 272 -16.44 -2.75 -33.47
N GLY A 273 -16.22 -3.56 -32.42
CA GLY A 273 -15.01 -4.35 -32.25
C GLY A 273 -13.84 -3.64 -31.56
N ILE A 274 -14.00 -2.38 -31.13
CA ILE A 274 -12.95 -1.62 -30.42
C ILE A 274 -12.66 -2.28 -29.08
N ARG A 275 -11.40 -2.63 -28.80
CA ARG A 275 -10.98 -3.36 -27.59
C ARG A 275 -11.33 -2.62 -26.30
N LYS A 276 -11.52 -3.34 -25.19
CA LYS A 276 -11.85 -2.76 -23.87
C LYS A 276 -10.84 -1.68 -23.44
N GLU A 277 -9.55 -1.94 -23.66
CA GLU A 277 -8.48 -1.02 -23.30
C GLU A 277 -8.46 0.28 -24.10
N ASP A 278 -9.15 0.32 -25.26
CA ASP A 278 -9.29 1.49 -26.11
C ASP A 278 -10.64 2.18 -25.84
N ALA A 279 -11.73 1.41 -25.73
CA ALA A 279 -13.07 1.93 -25.43
C ALA A 279 -13.16 2.61 -24.05
N ARG A 280 -12.34 2.18 -23.08
CA ARG A 280 -12.28 2.78 -21.73
C ARG A 280 -11.86 4.25 -21.71
N PHE A 281 -11.37 4.82 -22.80
CA PHE A 281 -11.04 6.25 -22.88
C PHE A 281 -12.27 7.15 -22.67
N LEU A 282 -13.48 6.59 -22.77
CA LEU A 282 -14.71 7.26 -22.37
C LEU A 282 -14.89 7.36 -20.85
N LEU A 283 -14.22 6.52 -20.03
CA LEU A 283 -14.41 6.52 -18.58
C LEU A 283 -14.09 7.88 -17.96
N PRO A 284 -14.96 8.39 -17.06
CA PRO A 284 -14.76 9.70 -16.48
C PRO A 284 -13.66 9.65 -15.41
N ASN A 285 -13.11 10.82 -15.06
CA ASN A 285 -12.22 10.96 -13.91
C ASN A 285 -12.87 10.51 -12.58
N ALA A 286 -14.20 10.53 -12.52
CA ALA A 286 -14.99 10.06 -11.38
C ALA A 286 -15.00 8.52 -11.24
N ALA A 287 -14.56 7.77 -12.26
CA ALA A 287 -14.56 6.31 -12.22
C ALA A 287 -13.85 5.81 -10.95
N GLU A 288 -14.54 4.95 -10.22
CA GLU A 288 -14.02 4.31 -9.01
C GLU A 288 -12.83 3.41 -9.35
N THR A 289 -11.88 3.33 -8.42
CA THR A 289 -10.70 2.49 -8.51
C THR A 289 -10.26 2.04 -7.13
N ARG A 290 -9.40 1.02 -7.14
CA ARG A 290 -8.69 0.54 -5.96
C ARG A 290 -7.18 0.63 -6.18
N ILE A 291 -6.43 0.85 -5.11
CA ILE A 291 -4.96 0.96 -5.18
C ILE A 291 -4.32 0.57 -3.85
N VAL A 292 -3.28 -0.26 -3.90
CA VAL A 292 -2.37 -0.51 -2.78
C VAL A 292 -1.21 0.46 -2.86
N THR A 293 -0.87 1.09 -1.75
CA THR A 293 0.16 2.13 -1.65
C THR A 293 1.06 1.87 -0.46
N THR A 294 2.37 1.83 -0.68
CA THR A 294 3.38 1.68 0.38
C THR A 294 4.30 2.89 0.39
N MET A 295 4.54 3.46 1.57
CA MET A 295 5.54 4.50 1.77
C MET A 295 6.26 4.29 3.11
N ASN A 296 7.50 4.79 3.22
CA ASN A 296 8.13 4.96 4.53
C ASN A 296 7.46 6.12 5.30
N PHE A 297 7.73 6.24 6.59
CA PHE A 297 7.08 7.25 7.41
C PHE A 297 7.46 8.69 7.02
N ALA A 298 8.68 8.94 6.55
CA ALA A 298 9.09 10.24 6.00
C ALA A 298 8.21 10.66 4.81
N ALA A 299 7.97 9.75 3.87
CA ALA A 299 7.11 9.99 2.72
C ALA A 299 5.63 10.14 3.15
N TRP A 300 5.15 9.37 4.13
CA TRP A 300 3.82 9.57 4.70
C TRP A 300 3.69 10.94 5.39
N GLN A 301 4.69 11.40 6.16
CA GLN A 301 4.66 12.73 6.76
C GLN A 301 4.54 13.82 5.68
N HIS A 302 5.32 13.72 4.61
CA HIS A 302 5.24 14.66 3.50
C HIS A 302 3.85 14.64 2.83
N PHE A 303 3.33 13.45 2.55
CA PHE A 303 2.00 13.26 1.98
C PHE A 303 0.90 13.89 2.85
N LEU A 304 0.93 13.62 4.17
CA LEU A 304 -0.09 14.06 5.11
C LEU A 304 -0.09 15.58 5.32
N TRP A 305 1.08 16.23 5.30
CA TRP A 305 1.16 17.69 5.32
C TRP A 305 0.41 18.32 4.14
N LEU A 306 0.62 17.76 2.95
CA LEU A 306 0.05 18.29 1.71
C LEU A 306 -1.41 17.88 1.49
N ARG A 307 -1.85 16.76 2.06
CA ARG A 307 -3.13 16.14 1.70
C ARG A 307 -4.08 16.01 2.86
N ALA A 308 -3.65 15.66 4.07
CA ALA A 308 -4.56 15.48 5.20
C ALA A 308 -4.91 16.79 5.91
N VAL A 309 -3.93 17.67 6.11
CA VAL A 309 -4.07 18.86 6.95
C VAL A 309 -4.12 20.19 6.19
N ASP A 310 -3.82 20.18 4.89
CA ASP A 310 -3.98 21.36 4.04
C ASP A 310 -5.46 21.55 3.63
N LYS A 311 -6.06 22.67 4.03
CA LYS A 311 -7.45 23.05 3.68
C LYS A 311 -7.63 23.29 2.17
N ALA A 312 -6.56 23.57 1.43
CA ALA A 312 -6.61 23.74 -0.02
C ALA A 312 -6.59 22.41 -0.79
N ALA A 313 -6.24 21.30 -0.13
CA ALA A 313 -6.30 19.97 -0.77
C ALA A 313 -7.74 19.64 -1.19
N GLN A 314 -7.91 19.01 -2.36
CA GLN A 314 -9.21 18.59 -2.84
C GLN A 314 -9.87 17.62 -1.85
N TRP A 315 -11.19 17.77 -1.65
CA TRP A 315 -11.94 17.15 -0.56
C TRP A 315 -11.73 15.64 -0.44
N GLU A 316 -11.70 14.91 -1.56
CA GLU A 316 -11.65 13.45 -1.57
C GLU A 316 -10.28 12.93 -1.11
N ILE A 317 -9.18 13.41 -1.72
CA ILE A 317 -7.84 13.02 -1.28
C ILE A 317 -7.58 13.49 0.15
N ARG A 318 -8.15 14.63 0.56
CA ARG A 318 -8.01 15.11 1.94
C ARG A 318 -8.68 14.18 2.93
N HIS A 319 -9.92 13.81 2.68
CA HIS A 319 -10.68 12.90 3.53
C HIS A 319 -10.00 11.53 3.63
N MET A 320 -9.59 10.96 2.50
CA MET A 320 -8.81 9.71 2.44
C MET A 320 -7.52 9.82 3.29
N SER A 321 -6.80 10.93 3.17
CA SER A 321 -5.54 11.15 3.88
C SER A 321 -5.73 11.36 5.38
N GLN A 322 -6.86 11.91 5.82
CA GLN A 322 -7.20 12.04 7.23
C GLN A 322 -7.46 10.66 7.85
N ARG A 323 -8.15 9.76 7.14
CA ARG A 323 -8.29 8.35 7.57
C ARG A 323 -6.93 7.66 7.68
N VAL A 324 -6.00 7.92 6.76
CA VAL A 324 -4.61 7.43 6.84
C VAL A 324 -3.92 7.96 8.10
N LEU A 325 -4.00 9.28 8.36
CA LEU A 325 -3.39 9.92 9.53
C LEU A 325 -3.88 9.30 10.84
N GLU A 326 -5.18 9.03 10.98
CA GLU A 326 -5.74 8.41 12.18
C GLU A 326 -5.09 7.05 12.48
N ARG A 327 -4.90 6.20 11.46
CA ARG A 327 -4.27 4.88 11.63
C ARG A 327 -2.77 5.01 11.89
N LEU A 328 -2.08 5.88 11.15
CA LEU A 328 -0.65 6.10 11.33
C LEU A 328 -0.30 6.72 12.68
N TYR A 329 -1.15 7.62 13.19
CA TYR A 329 -1.00 8.16 14.54
C TYR A 329 -1.20 7.09 15.61
N ALA A 330 -2.13 6.15 15.42
CA ALA A 330 -2.27 5.00 16.33
C ALA A 330 -1.03 4.09 16.31
N VAL A 331 -0.40 3.88 15.15
CA VAL A 331 0.82 3.07 14.98
C VAL A 331 2.08 3.73 15.56
N ALA A 332 2.31 5.00 15.23
CA ALA A 332 3.52 5.72 15.60
C ALA A 332 3.21 7.16 16.02
N PRO A 333 2.64 7.39 17.22
CA PRO A 333 2.24 8.72 17.68
C PRO A 333 3.40 9.72 17.64
N SER A 334 4.60 9.31 18.07
CA SER A 334 5.80 10.17 18.09
C SER A 334 6.21 10.66 16.70
N VAL A 335 5.89 9.91 15.64
CA VAL A 335 6.19 10.26 14.26
C VAL A 335 5.15 11.23 13.69
N PHE A 336 3.88 11.05 14.04
CA PHE A 336 2.76 11.78 13.41
C PHE A 336 2.11 12.84 14.31
N GLN A 337 2.66 13.11 15.51
CA GLN A 337 2.11 14.06 16.47
C GLN A 337 1.84 15.45 15.87
N ALA A 338 2.79 16.02 15.13
CA ALA A 338 2.63 17.35 14.57
C ALA A 338 1.47 17.45 13.56
N HIS A 339 1.28 16.41 12.74
CA HIS A 339 0.14 16.32 11.83
C HIS A 339 -1.16 16.15 12.60
N TRP A 340 -1.15 15.31 13.64
CA TRP A 340 -2.32 15.06 14.49
C TRP A 340 -2.80 16.33 15.18
N ASP A 341 -1.89 17.12 15.75
CA ASP A 341 -2.22 18.38 16.43
C ASP A 341 -2.91 19.36 15.47
N VAL A 342 -2.41 19.48 14.24
CA VAL A 342 -3.01 20.33 13.20
C VAL A 342 -4.38 19.79 12.78
N TYR A 343 -4.50 18.48 12.56
CA TYR A 343 -5.77 17.84 12.22
C TYR A 343 -6.84 18.08 13.30
N GLN A 344 -6.49 17.88 14.57
CA GLN A 344 -7.39 18.09 15.71
C GLN A 344 -7.82 19.55 15.83
N ARG A 345 -6.89 20.50 15.68
CA ARG A 345 -7.18 21.93 15.74
C ARG A 345 -8.09 22.37 14.60
N ASP A 346 -7.76 21.98 13.38
CA ASP A 346 -8.33 22.61 12.18
C ASP A 346 -9.57 21.91 11.62
N PHE A 347 -9.77 20.62 11.93
CA PHE A 347 -10.85 19.81 11.35
C PHE A 347 -11.75 19.16 12.40
N VAL A 348 -11.23 18.76 13.56
CA VAL A 348 -12.06 18.13 14.60
C VAL A 348 -12.70 19.16 15.53
N SER A 349 -11.88 20.01 16.16
CA SER A 349 -12.33 20.99 17.15
C SER A 349 -13.06 22.19 16.53
N ALA A 350 -12.80 22.48 15.26
CA ALA A 350 -13.42 23.58 14.52
C ALA A 350 -14.87 23.28 14.05
N GLY A 351 -15.38 22.06 14.23
CA GLY A 351 -16.72 21.67 13.78
C GLY A 351 -16.91 21.66 12.25
N VAL A 352 -15.82 21.69 11.49
CA VAL A 352 -15.83 21.64 10.02
C VAL A 352 -15.95 20.17 9.63
N ARG A 353 -17.19 19.69 9.45
CA ARG A 353 -17.46 18.42 8.75
C ARG A 353 -17.28 18.58 7.26
#